data_AF-A0A2D1SRW8-F1
#
_entry.id   AF-A0A2D1SRW8-F1
#
_cell.length_a   1.000
_cell.length_b   1.000
_cell.length_c   1.000
_cell.angle_alpha   90.00
_cell.angle_beta   90.00
_cell.angle_gamma   90.00
#
_symmetry.space_group_name_H-M   'P 1'
#
loop_
_entity.id
_entity.type
_entity.pdbx_description
1 polymer ?
#
loop_
_entity_poly.entity_id
_entity_poly.type
_entity_poly.pdbx_seq_one_letter_code
_entity_poly.pdbx_strand_id
1 'polypeptide(L)'
;MNPIVVGYSPNEKGFDNNIEQAKALSKDDVIVEGTTVGLLMNERKVHINMTEVIQSQLKGIGLKVEIQVMEYGAYINVISSQKHQMFIGGSVNATGDGDYNQYNLFHTASQESPGNHFFYSNKDIDKFIEEARGGGEIVKRASLNEEAMKIEPEEANYISVSN
;
A
#
# COMPACT_ATOMS: atom_id res chain seq x y z
N MET A 1 6.55 4.25 -6.39
CA MET A 1 7.62 3.36 -6.97
C MET A 1 9.00 4.02 -6.82
N ASN A 2 10.15 3.32 -6.87
CA ASN A 2 11.48 3.97 -6.75
C ASN A 2 11.92 4.61 -8.09
N PRO A 3 12.56 5.81 -8.12
CA PRO A 3 12.99 6.49 -9.36
C PRO A 3 13.89 5.69 -10.32
N ILE A 4 14.59 4.67 -9.83
CA ILE A 4 15.51 3.84 -10.64
C ILE A 4 14.73 2.75 -11.43
N VAL A 5 13.46 2.53 -11.10
CA VAL A 5 12.64 1.47 -11.71
C VAL A 5 12.07 1.93 -13.04
N VAL A 6 12.17 1.08 -14.06
CA VAL A 6 11.59 1.34 -15.39
C VAL A 6 10.07 1.44 -15.26
N GLY A 7 9.51 2.56 -15.72
CA GLY A 7 8.08 2.85 -15.60
C GLY A 7 7.69 3.64 -14.34
N TYR A 8 8.66 4.17 -13.58
CA TYR A 8 8.41 5.17 -12.54
C TYR A 8 7.78 6.44 -13.10
N SER A 9 6.75 6.96 -12.42
CA SER A 9 6.22 8.31 -12.66
C SER A 9 6.57 9.25 -11.49
N PRO A 10 7.14 10.43 -11.76
CA PRO A 10 7.34 11.46 -10.74
C PRO A 10 6.05 12.19 -10.33
N ASN A 11 4.94 11.95 -11.03
CA ASN A 11 3.67 12.66 -10.85
C ASN A 11 2.68 11.90 -9.93
N GLU A 12 3.15 10.92 -9.14
CA GLU A 12 2.33 10.19 -8.17
C GLU A 12 1.76 11.19 -7.15
N LYS A 13 0.43 11.30 -7.07
CA LYS A 13 -0.22 12.15 -6.08
C LYS A 13 -0.29 11.39 -4.75
N GLY A 14 0.49 11.85 -3.78
CA GLY A 14 0.36 11.42 -2.39
C GLY A 14 -0.71 12.20 -1.63
N PHE A 15 -0.97 11.78 -0.40
CA PHE A 15 -1.77 12.56 0.55
C PHE A 15 -0.89 13.58 1.27
N ASP A 16 -1.35 14.82 1.34
CA ASP A 16 -0.73 15.83 2.20
C ASP A 16 -0.91 15.45 3.68
N ASN A 17 0.12 15.72 4.49
CA ASN A 17 0.03 15.53 5.95
C ASN A 17 -0.81 16.65 6.58
N ASN A 18 -2.13 16.54 6.48
CA ASN A 18 -3.09 17.49 7.00
C ASN A 18 -3.96 16.86 8.09
N ILE A 19 -3.56 17.06 9.35
CA ILE A 19 -4.27 16.53 10.53
C ILE A 19 -5.69 17.11 10.66
N GLU A 20 -5.90 18.37 10.28
CA GLU A 20 -7.23 18.99 10.37
C GLU A 20 -8.20 18.36 9.37
N GLN A 21 -7.75 18.13 8.14
CA GLN A 21 -8.52 17.44 7.12
C GLN A 21 -8.76 15.97 7.50
N ALA A 22 -7.75 15.28 8.04
CA ALA A 22 -7.92 13.91 8.53
C ALA A 22 -8.97 13.84 9.66
N LYS A 23 -8.95 14.79 10.61
CA LYS A 23 -9.98 14.90 11.66
C LYS A 23 -11.35 15.21 11.07
N ALA A 24 -11.44 16.05 10.04
CA ALA A 24 -12.71 16.36 9.39
C ALA A 24 -13.32 15.12 8.71
N LEU A 25 -12.50 14.33 8.02
CA LEU A 25 -12.92 13.06 7.41
C LEU A 25 -13.28 11.99 8.47
N SER A 26 -12.62 12.03 9.64
CA SER A 26 -12.89 11.10 10.75
C SER A 26 -14.19 11.41 11.50
N LYS A 27 -14.81 12.57 11.27
CA LYS A 27 -16.09 12.96 11.92
C LYS A 27 -17.32 12.33 11.27
N ASP A 28 -17.17 11.70 10.11
CA ASP A 28 -18.20 10.78 9.62
C ASP A 28 -18.29 9.62 10.63
N ASP A 29 -19.50 9.18 10.99
CA ASP A 29 -19.88 8.32 12.15
C ASP A 29 -19.15 6.96 12.32
N VAL A 30 -18.08 6.71 11.56
CA VAL A 30 -17.26 5.50 11.55
C VAL A 30 -16.10 5.55 12.54
N ILE A 31 -15.52 6.72 12.82
CA ILE A 31 -14.34 6.85 13.71
C ILE A 31 -14.69 7.64 14.98
N VAL A 32 -15.04 6.90 16.03
CA VAL A 32 -15.27 7.46 17.37
C VAL A 32 -13.95 7.48 18.15
N GLU A 33 -13.73 8.49 19.00
CA GLU A 33 -12.59 8.55 19.93
C GLU A 33 -12.43 7.21 20.68
N GLY A 34 -11.25 6.60 20.59
CA GLY A 34 -10.95 5.30 21.19
C GLY A 34 -11.21 4.08 20.29
N THR A 35 -11.68 4.29 19.06
CA THR A 35 -11.78 3.23 18.04
C THR A 35 -10.44 2.54 17.90
N THR A 36 -10.44 1.21 18.06
CA THR A 36 -9.22 0.41 18.06
C THR A 36 -9.04 -0.30 16.72
N VAL A 37 -7.83 -0.26 16.19
CA VAL A 37 -7.43 -0.94 14.94
C VAL A 37 -6.13 -1.70 15.14
N GLY A 38 -6.04 -2.91 14.60
CA GLY A 38 -4.84 -3.74 14.62
C GLY A 38 -3.89 -3.42 13.47
N LEU A 39 -2.60 -3.34 13.79
CA LEU A 39 -1.52 -3.18 12.81
C LEU A 39 -0.54 -4.35 12.93
N LEU A 40 -0.46 -5.14 11.87
CA LEU A 40 0.46 -6.26 11.76
C LEU A 40 1.82 -5.80 11.24
N MET A 41 2.89 -6.28 11.86
CA MET A 41 4.23 -6.15 11.31
C MET A 41 5.06 -7.38 11.61
N ASN A 42 6.09 -7.60 10.79
CA ASN A 42 7.13 -8.54 11.15
C ASN A 42 8.17 -7.89 12.09
N GLU A 43 9.01 -8.70 12.71
CA GLU A 43 10.00 -8.38 13.74
C GLU A 43 11.20 -7.50 13.30
N ARG A 44 11.18 -6.93 12.09
CA ARG A 44 12.25 -6.06 11.60
C ARG A 44 12.29 -4.74 12.38
N LYS A 45 13.48 -4.38 12.89
CA LYS A 45 13.70 -3.15 13.68
C LYS A 45 13.24 -1.86 12.98
N VAL A 46 13.41 -1.77 11.66
CA VAL A 46 12.96 -0.61 10.88
C VAL A 46 11.44 -0.41 10.95
N HIS A 47 10.67 -1.48 11.06
CA HIS A 47 9.21 -1.40 11.19
C HIS A 47 8.80 -0.94 12.60
N ILE A 48 9.53 -1.32 13.65
CA ILE A 48 9.23 -0.90 15.02
C ILE A 48 9.23 0.62 15.14
N ASN A 49 10.32 1.28 14.72
CA ASN A 49 10.45 2.74 14.81
C ASN A 49 9.35 3.46 13.99
N MET A 50 9.05 2.95 12.78
CA MET A 50 8.00 3.51 11.93
C MET A 50 6.62 3.39 12.60
N THR A 51 6.37 2.28 13.28
CA THR A 51 5.08 2.00 13.91
C THR A 51 4.80 2.93 15.08
N GLU A 52 5.82 3.30 15.88
CA GLU A 52 5.65 4.29 16.96
C GLU A 52 5.16 5.66 16.42
N VAL A 53 5.68 6.09 15.27
CA VAL A 53 5.25 7.33 14.61
C VAL A 53 3.81 7.20 14.12
N ILE A 54 3.47 6.08 13.46
CA ILE A 54 2.10 5.80 12.98
C ILE A 54 1.11 5.81 14.15
N GLN A 55 1.43 5.15 15.27
CA GLN A 55 0.58 5.15 16.47
C GLN A 55 0.33 6.57 16.99
N SER A 56 1.38 7.40 17.05
CA SER A 56 1.28 8.78 17.52
C SER A 56 0.37 9.63 16.62
N GLN A 57 0.53 9.50 15.29
CA GLN A 57 -0.26 10.24 14.31
C GLN A 57 -1.74 9.83 14.33
N LEU A 58 -2.02 8.52 14.34
CA LEU A 58 -3.39 8.00 14.36
C LEU A 58 -4.10 8.27 15.70
N LYS A 59 -3.36 8.30 16.81
CA LYS A 59 -3.90 8.76 18.10
C LYS A 59 -4.36 10.21 18.03
N GLY A 60 -3.67 11.06 17.27
CA GLY A 60 -4.04 12.47 17.09
C GLY A 60 -5.41 12.67 16.44
N ILE A 61 -5.95 11.66 15.75
CA ILE A 61 -7.28 11.67 15.12
C ILE A 61 -8.30 10.75 15.83
N GLY A 62 -7.95 10.25 17.03
CA GLY A 62 -8.87 9.46 17.87
C GLY A 62 -8.76 7.94 17.71
N LEU A 63 -7.84 7.43 16.90
CA LEU A 63 -7.62 5.99 16.70
C LEU A 63 -6.58 5.43 17.68
N LYS A 64 -6.90 4.31 18.33
CA LYS A 64 -5.94 3.51 19.09
C LYS A 64 -5.41 2.38 18.20
N VAL A 65 -4.11 2.34 17.97
CA VAL A 65 -3.50 1.30 17.14
C VAL A 65 -2.87 0.22 18.02
N GLU A 66 -3.28 -1.04 17.85
CA GLU A 66 -2.72 -2.20 18.54
C GLU A 66 -1.71 -2.94 17.66
N ILE A 67 -0.47 -2.98 18.11
CA ILE A 67 0.64 -3.53 17.31
C ILE A 67 0.76 -5.02 17.56
N GLN A 68 0.76 -5.79 16.48
CA GLN A 68 0.93 -7.23 16.50
C GLN A 68 2.21 -7.57 15.75
N VAL A 69 3.25 -7.95 16.51
CA VAL A 69 4.54 -8.37 15.96
C VAL A 69 4.55 -9.87 15.79
N MET A 70 4.88 -10.32 14.58
CA MET A 70 4.96 -11.74 14.24
C MET A 70 6.32 -12.09 13.66
N GLU A 71 6.71 -13.36 13.77
CA GLU A 71 7.79 -13.91 12.96
C GLU A 71 7.39 -13.85 11.48
N TYR A 72 8.35 -13.61 10.58
CA TYR A 72 8.09 -13.34 9.17
C TYR A 72 7.20 -14.39 8.47
N GLY A 73 7.43 -15.69 8.67
CA GLY A 73 6.60 -16.75 8.08
C GLY A 73 5.15 -16.70 8.57
N ALA A 74 4.94 -16.52 9.88
CA ALA A 74 3.60 -16.35 10.45
C ALA A 74 2.92 -15.06 9.94
N TYR A 75 3.68 -13.97 9.84
CA TYR A 75 3.20 -12.70 9.30
C TYR A 75 2.67 -12.84 7.87
N ILE A 76 3.44 -13.46 6.97
CA ILE A 76 3.03 -13.70 5.57
C ILE A 76 1.72 -14.50 5.50
N ASN A 77 1.59 -15.54 6.30
CA ASN A 77 0.36 -16.35 6.34
C ASN A 77 -0.86 -15.52 6.76
N VAL A 78 -0.71 -14.59 7.71
CA VAL A 78 -1.82 -13.76 8.18
C VAL A 78 -2.20 -12.72 7.15
N ILE A 79 -1.23 -11.99 6.57
CA ILE A 79 -1.52 -10.98 5.54
C ILE A 79 -2.04 -11.58 4.24
N SER A 80 -1.77 -12.87 3.98
CA SER A 80 -2.33 -13.60 2.85
C SER A 80 -3.77 -14.08 3.08
N SER A 81 -4.34 -13.90 4.27
CA SER A 81 -5.63 -14.50 4.67
C SER A 81 -6.82 -13.54 4.71
N GLN A 82 -6.64 -12.28 4.31
CA GLN A 82 -7.63 -11.19 4.40
C GLN A 82 -8.14 -10.89 5.83
N LYS A 83 -7.52 -11.46 6.86
CA LYS A 83 -7.95 -11.32 8.27
C LYS A 83 -7.24 -10.18 9.01
N HIS A 84 -6.78 -9.17 8.29
CA HIS A 84 -6.05 -8.04 8.86
C HIS A 84 -6.74 -6.72 8.57
N GLN A 85 -6.52 -5.74 9.43
CA GLN A 85 -7.01 -4.37 9.25
C GLN A 85 -5.94 -3.50 8.61
N MET A 86 -4.75 -3.45 9.21
CA MET A 86 -3.57 -2.78 8.67
C MET A 86 -2.35 -3.68 8.76
N PHE A 87 -1.40 -3.51 7.85
CA PHE A 87 -0.12 -4.21 7.87
C PHE A 87 1.01 -3.32 7.34
N ILE A 88 2.25 -3.60 7.76
CA ILE A 88 3.44 -2.95 7.20
C ILE A 88 3.97 -3.77 6.01
N GLY A 89 3.58 -3.36 4.81
CA GLY A 89 4.06 -3.93 3.55
C GLY A 89 5.42 -3.40 3.12
N GLY A 90 6.10 -4.16 2.26
CA GLY A 90 7.29 -3.70 1.57
C GLY A 90 7.60 -4.60 0.38
N SER A 91 7.89 -3.97 -0.77
CA SER A 91 8.36 -4.68 -1.96
C SER A 91 9.73 -4.15 -2.37
N VAL A 92 10.65 -5.07 -2.61
CA VAL A 92 11.90 -4.77 -3.31
C VAL A 92 11.67 -5.11 -4.77
N ASN A 93 11.80 -4.11 -5.66
CA ASN A 93 11.75 -4.32 -7.11
C ASN A 93 12.93 -5.17 -7.56
N ALA A 94 12.78 -6.49 -7.55
CA ALA A 94 13.85 -7.43 -7.84
C ALA A 94 14.33 -7.36 -9.30
N THR A 95 13.45 -6.99 -10.23
CA THR A 95 13.73 -6.97 -11.67
C THR A 95 14.18 -5.60 -12.18
N GLY A 96 14.02 -4.54 -11.39
CA GLY A 96 14.18 -3.16 -11.85
C GLY A 96 13.09 -2.66 -12.82
N ASP A 97 12.06 -3.47 -13.08
CA ASP A 97 10.93 -3.14 -13.96
C ASP A 97 9.64 -3.01 -13.14
N GLY A 98 8.89 -1.93 -13.36
CA GLY A 98 7.66 -1.61 -12.64
C GLY A 98 6.56 -2.65 -12.79
N ASP A 99 6.56 -3.45 -13.87
CA ASP A 99 5.66 -4.59 -14.05
C ASP A 99 5.70 -5.54 -12.85
N TYR A 100 6.89 -5.83 -12.34
CA TYR A 100 7.04 -6.74 -11.22
C TYR A 100 6.32 -6.22 -9.98
N ASN A 101 6.41 -4.92 -9.70
CA ASN A 101 5.71 -4.33 -8.58
C ASN A 101 4.20 -4.25 -8.82
N GLN A 102 3.80 -3.71 -9.96
CA GLN A 102 2.39 -3.46 -10.28
C GLN A 102 1.60 -4.77 -10.32
N TYR A 103 2.14 -5.79 -11.01
CA TYR A 103 1.49 -7.09 -11.09
C TYR A 103 1.39 -7.77 -9.73
N ASN A 104 2.50 -7.86 -8.98
CA ASN A 104 2.49 -8.61 -7.72
C ASN A 104 1.72 -7.91 -6.60
N LEU A 105 1.65 -6.57 -6.59
CA LEU A 105 1.03 -5.82 -5.50
C LEU A 105 -0.42 -5.41 -5.74
N PHE A 106 -0.84 -5.19 -7.00
CA PHE A 106 -2.13 -4.57 -7.28
C PHE A 106 -3.04 -5.37 -8.22
N HIS A 107 -2.49 -6.30 -9.01
CA HIS A 107 -3.31 -7.13 -9.89
C HIS A 107 -4.22 -8.07 -9.08
N THR A 108 -5.48 -8.25 -9.50
CA THR A 108 -6.46 -9.11 -8.82
C THR A 108 -6.00 -10.57 -8.73
N ALA A 109 -5.31 -11.07 -9.76
CA ALA A 109 -4.76 -12.44 -9.76
C ALA A 109 -3.61 -12.65 -8.75
N SER A 110 -3.11 -11.59 -8.12
CA SER A 110 -2.01 -11.64 -7.16
C SER A 110 -2.49 -11.59 -5.71
N GLN A 111 -3.80 -11.64 -5.45
CA GLN A 111 -4.36 -11.67 -4.09
C GLN A 111 -3.86 -12.89 -3.31
N GLU A 112 -3.77 -12.74 -1.99
CA GLU A 112 -3.18 -13.72 -1.06
C GLU A 112 -1.65 -13.80 -1.17
N SER A 113 -1.10 -15.03 -1.13
CA SER A 113 0.35 -15.30 -1.14
C SER A 113 1.17 -14.67 -2.28
N PRO A 114 0.64 -14.42 -3.50
CA PRO A 114 1.43 -13.82 -4.57
C PRO A 114 1.85 -12.36 -4.33
N GLY A 115 1.13 -11.60 -3.48
CA GLY A 115 1.63 -10.31 -3.00
C GLY A 115 0.61 -9.17 -2.84
N ASN A 116 -0.57 -9.24 -3.46
CA ASN A 116 -1.65 -8.27 -3.29
C ASN A 116 -2.38 -8.55 -1.97
N HIS A 117 -1.68 -8.28 -0.88
CA HIS A 117 -2.19 -8.38 0.48
C HIS A 117 -3.17 -7.23 0.80
N PHE A 118 -3.35 -6.26 -0.09
CA PHE A 118 -4.43 -5.27 0.04
C PHE A 118 -5.80 -5.87 -0.28
N PHE A 119 -5.83 -7.05 -0.95
CA PHE A 119 -7.03 -7.61 -1.55
C PHE A 119 -7.73 -6.63 -2.49
N TYR A 120 -6.91 -5.78 -3.12
CA TYR A 120 -7.36 -4.78 -4.06
C TYR A 120 -7.84 -5.45 -5.35
N SER A 121 -8.89 -4.91 -5.96
CA SER A 121 -9.39 -5.36 -7.25
C SER A 121 -10.02 -4.21 -7.99
N ASN A 122 -9.43 -3.85 -9.13
CA ASN A 122 -9.95 -2.85 -10.05
C ASN A 122 -9.68 -3.33 -11.48
N LYS A 123 -10.74 -3.45 -12.28
CA LYS A 123 -10.66 -3.98 -13.65
C LYS A 123 -9.85 -3.10 -14.59
N ASP A 124 -9.86 -1.78 -14.37
CA ASP A 124 -9.08 -0.86 -15.18
C ASP A 124 -7.59 -0.99 -14.87
N ILE A 125 -7.24 -1.17 -13.59
CA ILE A 125 -5.86 -1.47 -13.16
C ILE A 125 -5.38 -2.80 -13.71
N ASP A 126 -6.16 -3.87 -13.58
CA ASP A 126 -5.82 -5.18 -14.16
C ASP A 126 -5.52 -5.05 -15.66
N LYS A 127 -6.40 -4.34 -16.39
CA LYS A 127 -6.20 -4.10 -17.82
C LYS A 127 -4.93 -3.30 -18.14
N PHE A 128 -4.66 -2.22 -17.40
CA PHE A 128 -3.44 -1.44 -17.62
C PHE A 128 -2.17 -2.26 -17.36
N ILE A 129 -2.17 -3.07 -16.31
CA ILE A 129 -1.08 -3.98 -15.96
C ILE A 129 -0.89 -5.04 -17.06
N GLU A 130 -1.96 -5.68 -17.51
CA GLU A 130 -1.92 -6.69 -18.58
C GLU A 130 -1.38 -6.10 -19.90
N GLU A 131 -1.84 -4.90 -20.27
CA GLU A 131 -1.36 -4.19 -21.46
C GLU A 131 0.12 -3.77 -21.33
N ALA A 132 0.55 -3.34 -20.14
CA ALA A 132 1.95 -2.98 -19.87
C ALA A 132 2.87 -4.21 -19.92
N ARG A 133 2.37 -5.39 -19.50
CA ARG A 133 3.07 -6.68 -19.55
C ARG A 133 3.14 -7.27 -20.97
N GLY A 134 2.13 -7.03 -21.80
CA GLY A 134 1.99 -7.55 -23.16
C GLY A 134 3.03 -7.08 -24.20
N GLY A 135 4.03 -6.29 -23.80
CA GLY A 135 5.23 -6.03 -24.62
C GLY A 135 5.14 -4.86 -25.59
N GLY A 136 4.44 -3.78 -25.23
CA GLY A 136 4.50 -2.51 -25.98
C GLY A 136 5.85 -1.77 -25.83
N GLU A 137 6.08 -0.74 -26.64
CA GLU A 137 7.23 0.15 -26.48
C GLU A 137 7.31 0.74 -25.07
N ILE A 138 8.53 0.99 -24.58
CA ILE A 138 8.80 1.52 -23.22
C ILE A 138 7.94 2.75 -22.89
N VAL A 139 7.72 3.63 -23.87
CA VAL A 139 6.89 4.83 -23.72
C VAL A 139 5.44 4.48 -23.40
N LYS A 140 4.88 3.46 -24.06
CA LYS A 140 3.51 2.99 -23.79
C LYS A 140 3.41 2.36 -22.40
N ARG A 141 4.41 1.57 -21.99
CA ARG A 141 4.46 0.94 -20.66
C ARG A 141 4.54 1.99 -19.55
N ALA A 142 5.37 3.01 -19.72
CA ALA A 142 5.49 4.11 -18.76
C ALA A 142 4.17 4.89 -18.62
N SER A 143 3.48 5.19 -19.73
CA SER A 143 2.19 5.87 -19.70
C SER A 143 1.10 5.04 -19.02
N LEU A 144 1.05 3.71 -19.26
CA LEU A 144 0.07 2.83 -18.61
C LEU A 144 0.32 2.72 -17.10
N ASN A 145 1.59 2.59 -16.69
CA ASN A 145 1.95 2.61 -15.27
C ASN A 145 1.62 3.95 -14.61
N GLU A 146 1.81 5.07 -15.31
CA GLU A 146 1.43 6.39 -14.80
C GLU A 146 -0.07 6.51 -14.56
N GLU A 147 -0.92 5.96 -15.45
CA GLU A 147 -2.37 5.96 -15.24
C GLU A 147 -2.76 5.07 -14.05
N ALA A 148 -2.15 3.89 -13.90
CA ALA A 148 -2.36 3.04 -12.73
C ALA A 148 -1.96 3.75 -11.43
N MET A 149 -0.77 4.35 -11.39
CA MET A 149 -0.24 5.08 -10.23
C MET A 149 -1.01 6.37 -9.89
N LYS A 150 -1.91 6.86 -10.76
CA LYS A 150 -2.85 7.94 -10.41
C LYS A 150 -4.07 7.42 -9.66
N ILE A 151 -4.56 6.24 -10.04
CA ILE A 151 -5.76 5.63 -9.49
C ILE A 151 -5.46 4.95 -8.15
N GLU A 152 -4.35 4.21 -8.05
CA GLU A 152 -4.01 3.42 -6.87
C GLU A 152 -4.01 4.25 -5.55
N PRO A 153 -3.42 5.47 -5.50
CA PRO A 153 -3.45 6.30 -4.30
C PRO A 153 -4.82 6.94 -4.04
N GLU A 154 -5.57 7.31 -5.09
CA GLU A 154 -6.90 7.93 -4.96
C GLU A 154 -7.92 6.97 -4.34
N GLU A 155 -7.77 5.66 -4.59
CA GLU A 155 -8.58 4.62 -3.98
C GLU A 155 -8.10 4.22 -2.57
N ALA A 156 -7.09 4.92 -2.03
CA ALA A 156 -6.64 4.90 -0.64
C ALA A 156 -6.30 3.49 -0.09
N ASN A 157 -5.87 2.58 -0.95
CA ASN A 157 -5.59 1.19 -0.56
C ASN A 157 -4.26 1.04 0.22
N TYR A 158 -3.38 2.04 0.17
CA TYR A 158 -2.14 2.08 0.93
C TYR A 158 -1.67 3.53 1.18
N ILE A 159 -0.80 3.71 2.19
CA ILE A 159 -0.04 4.94 2.39
C ILE A 159 1.43 4.63 2.13
N SER A 160 2.01 5.30 1.16
CA SER A 160 3.44 5.15 0.84
C SER A 160 4.29 5.77 1.94
N VAL A 161 5.27 5.00 2.45
CA VAL A 161 6.26 5.49 3.41
C VAL A 161 7.65 5.23 2.84
N SER A 162 8.47 6.28 2.77
CA SER A 162 9.86 6.22 2.33
C SER A 162 10.78 6.69 3.44
N ASN A 163 11.94 6.05 3.58
CA ASN A 163 13.08 6.56 4.37
C ASN A 163 13.99 7.42 3.50
#